data_AF-A0A7L8UIU0-F1
#
_entry.id   AF-A0A7L8UIU0-F1
#
_cell.length_a   1.000
_cell.length_b   1.000
_cell.length_c   1.000
_cell.angle_alpha   90.00
_cell.angle_beta   90.00
_cell.angle_gamma   90.00
#
_symmetry.space_group_name_H-M   'P 1'
#
loop_
_entity.id
_entity.type
_entity.pdbx_description
1 polymer ?
#
loop_
_entity_poly.entity_id
_entity_poly.type
_entity_poly.pdbx_seq_one_letter_code
_entity_poly.pdbx_strand_id
1 'polypeptide(L)'
;MNIKDLKWYFVALIILVLPFFLFPETDYNSLGWSIGVVTSLLVAFFVFLGITKMDSISELFYFDSDDPNLNSATNFLIPIAIFIFGSIFININFSKRLEEKIKKEGVFAKATIDSGFSETTQSSRSSYTDHTLALTLTTDDNVEHKLIAEDISAEAYSKVGVGLDVDIIYLKENPQIFRVIVDDESIKKFKHISNRDIEFKDLEKLIALKEPAKLEKELNKLSSGWQPHQSDNPGISFVNLLKKEAIFLNTTDGILMYMHDQNNITSRFEIPKERILKELSDSATVSYELDKYFIQKQTESKVGESNQFSVIEKVIMRTK
;
A
#
# COMPACT_ATOMS: atom_id res chain seq x y z
N MET A 1 -28.66 -26.65 33.38
CA MET A 1 -28.60 -26.82 31.91
C MET A 1 -28.16 -28.24 31.65
N ASN A 2 -28.96 -29.04 30.93
CA ASN A 2 -28.64 -30.44 30.68
C ASN A 2 -27.53 -30.52 29.62
N ILE A 3 -26.65 -31.52 29.66
CA ILE A 3 -25.61 -31.71 28.62
C ILE A 3 -26.24 -31.83 27.22
N LYS A 4 -27.46 -32.38 27.15
CA LYS A 4 -28.25 -32.45 25.91
C LYS A 4 -28.55 -31.07 25.32
N ASP A 5 -28.77 -30.06 26.17
CA ASP A 5 -29.04 -28.68 25.75
C ASP A 5 -27.76 -27.96 25.27
N LEU A 6 -26.59 -28.51 25.59
CA LEU A 6 -25.28 -27.91 25.29
C LEU A 6 -24.62 -28.46 24.02
N LYS A 7 -25.08 -29.60 23.51
CA LYS A 7 -24.41 -30.33 22.41
C LYS A 7 -24.21 -29.48 21.16
N TRP A 8 -25.23 -28.71 20.76
CA TRP A 8 -25.16 -27.93 19.54
C TRP A 8 -24.25 -26.71 19.66
N TYR A 9 -24.18 -26.10 20.84
CA TYR A 9 -23.20 -25.04 21.12
C TYR A 9 -21.77 -25.57 21.08
N PHE A 10 -21.54 -26.81 21.54
CA PHE A 10 -20.23 -27.46 21.43
C PHE A 10 -19.85 -27.74 19.97
N VAL A 11 -20.79 -28.23 19.16
CA VAL A 11 -20.58 -28.41 17.71
C VAL A 11 -20.30 -27.07 17.02
N ALA A 12 -21.07 -26.03 17.33
CA ALA A 12 -20.86 -24.68 16.82
C ALA A 12 -19.46 -24.14 17.18
N LEU A 13 -19.01 -24.36 18.41
CA LEU A 13 -17.68 -23.96 18.86
C LEU A 13 -16.57 -24.68 18.09
N ILE A 14 -16.71 -25.99 17.87
CA ILE A 14 -15.75 -26.76 17.07
C ILE A 14 -15.68 -26.19 15.64
N ILE A 15 -16.83 -25.97 15.00
CA ILE A 15 -16.91 -25.43 13.64
C ILE A 15 -16.30 -24.03 13.56
N LEU A 16 -16.47 -23.19 14.58
CA LEU A 16 -15.86 -21.86 14.62
C LEU A 16 -14.33 -21.93 14.66
N VAL A 17 -13.78 -22.88 15.42
CA VAL A 17 -12.33 -22.98 15.67
C VAL A 17 -11.59 -23.71 14.55
N LEU A 18 -12.21 -24.74 13.99
CA LEU A 18 -11.60 -25.69 13.06
C LEU A 18 -10.98 -25.03 11.82
N PRO A 19 -11.57 -24.00 11.18
CA PRO A 19 -10.97 -23.36 10.03
C PRO A 19 -9.59 -22.76 10.30
N PHE A 20 -9.35 -22.23 11.50
CA PHE A 20 -8.07 -21.63 11.86
C PHE A 20 -6.92 -22.64 11.94
N PHE A 21 -7.23 -23.92 12.12
CA PHE A 21 -6.25 -25.00 12.19
C PHE A 21 -6.13 -25.80 10.88
N LEU A 22 -7.22 -25.94 10.13
CA LEU A 22 -7.23 -26.76 8.91
C LEU A 22 -6.94 -25.98 7.63
N PHE A 23 -7.29 -24.69 7.55
CA PHE A 23 -7.06 -23.90 6.34
C PHE A 23 -5.77 -23.09 6.46
N PRO A 24 -4.80 -23.31 5.56
CA PRO A 24 -3.68 -22.40 5.37
C PRO A 24 -4.19 -20.99 5.08
N GLU A 25 -3.53 -19.97 5.63
CA GLU A 25 -3.86 -18.57 5.35
C GLU A 25 -3.75 -18.20 3.87
N THR A 26 -2.98 -18.95 3.07
CA THR A 26 -2.85 -18.76 1.63
C THR A 26 -4.13 -19.05 0.87
N ASP A 27 -4.97 -19.96 1.37
CA ASP A 27 -6.23 -20.35 0.72
C ASP A 27 -7.26 -19.22 0.80
N TYR A 28 -7.08 -18.27 1.73
CA TYR A 28 -7.89 -17.06 1.78
C TYR A 28 -7.73 -16.21 0.51
N ASN A 29 -6.59 -16.28 -0.18
CA ASN A 29 -6.38 -15.52 -1.41
C ASN A 29 -7.31 -15.96 -2.56
N SER A 30 -7.64 -17.25 -2.63
CA SER A 30 -8.53 -17.79 -3.67
C SER A 30 -9.99 -17.88 -3.22
N LEU A 31 -10.23 -18.26 -1.96
CA LEU A 31 -11.58 -18.45 -1.43
C LEU A 31 -12.20 -17.13 -0.94
N GLY A 32 -11.38 -16.15 -0.57
CA GLY A 32 -11.81 -14.85 -0.08
C GLY A 32 -12.83 -14.97 1.06
N TRP A 33 -13.90 -14.18 0.97
CA TRP A 33 -14.94 -14.10 1.99
C TRP A 33 -15.76 -15.39 2.19
N SER A 34 -15.68 -16.34 1.25
CA SER A 34 -16.48 -17.57 1.30
C SER A 34 -16.18 -18.42 2.55
N ILE A 35 -14.92 -18.45 3.01
CA ILE A 35 -14.52 -19.18 4.23
C ILE A 35 -15.31 -18.66 5.44
N GLY A 36 -15.33 -17.33 5.62
CA GLY A 36 -16.05 -16.69 6.72
C GLY A 36 -17.55 -16.88 6.63
N VAL A 37 -18.13 -16.75 5.43
CA VAL A 37 -19.58 -16.90 5.19
C VAL A 37 -20.05 -18.32 5.47
N VAL A 38 -19.40 -19.34 4.88
CA VAL A 38 -19.80 -20.74 5.05
C VAL A 38 -19.63 -21.17 6.50
N THR A 39 -18.50 -20.83 7.12
CA THR A 39 -18.26 -21.18 8.53
C THR A 39 -19.31 -20.54 9.43
N SER A 40 -19.57 -19.25 9.27
CA SER A 40 -20.52 -18.52 10.12
C SER A 40 -21.95 -18.97 9.91
N LEU A 41 -22.31 -19.38 8.70
CA LEU A 41 -23.62 -19.96 8.40
C LEU A 41 -23.80 -21.28 9.15
N LEU A 42 -22.79 -22.16 9.15
CA LEU A 42 -22.82 -23.40 9.90
C LEU A 42 -22.90 -23.13 11.42
N VAL A 43 -22.11 -22.20 11.94
CA VAL A 43 -22.15 -21.81 13.36
C VAL A 43 -23.53 -21.28 13.73
N ALA A 44 -24.11 -20.38 12.93
CA ALA A 44 -25.43 -19.83 13.15
C ALA A 44 -26.53 -20.91 13.12
N PHE A 45 -26.44 -21.86 12.17
CA PHE A 45 -27.34 -23.00 12.09
C PHE A 45 -27.31 -23.85 13.36
N PHE A 46 -26.13 -24.21 13.86
CA PHE A 46 -26.03 -25.02 15.09
C PHE A 46 -26.42 -24.23 16.34
N VAL A 47 -26.16 -22.92 16.39
CA VAL A 47 -26.66 -22.07 17.48
C VAL A 47 -28.19 -22.00 17.46
N PHE A 48 -28.81 -21.91 16.28
CA PHE A 48 -30.26 -21.97 16.14
C PHE A 48 -30.83 -23.27 16.72
N LEU A 49 -30.27 -24.43 16.36
CA LEU A 49 -30.68 -25.73 16.91
C LEU A 49 -30.54 -25.79 18.45
N GLY A 50 -29.53 -25.14 19.00
CA GLY A 50 -29.33 -25.02 20.45
C GLY A 50 -30.41 -24.16 21.12
N ILE A 51 -30.73 -23.01 20.54
CA ILE A 51 -31.73 -22.06 21.08
C ILE A 51 -33.14 -22.66 21.02
N THR A 52 -33.48 -23.35 19.93
CA THR A 52 -34.77 -24.05 19.79
C THR A 52 -34.83 -25.36 20.56
N LYS A 53 -33.74 -25.75 21.24
CA LYS A 53 -33.62 -26.99 22.04
C LYS A 53 -33.97 -28.25 21.23
N MET A 54 -33.65 -28.26 19.95
CA MET A 54 -33.87 -29.44 19.11
C MET A 54 -32.94 -30.57 19.54
N ASP A 55 -33.46 -31.79 19.61
CA ASP A 55 -32.67 -32.96 19.94
C ASP A 55 -31.99 -33.59 18.72
N SER A 56 -32.53 -33.36 17.53
CA SER A 56 -32.03 -33.91 16.27
C SER A 56 -32.28 -32.95 15.10
N ILE A 57 -31.49 -33.08 14.03
CA ILE A 57 -31.75 -32.32 12.79
C ILE A 57 -33.10 -32.70 12.17
N SER A 58 -33.58 -33.94 12.39
CA SER A 58 -34.88 -34.40 11.90
C SER A 58 -36.07 -33.64 12.50
N GLU A 59 -35.94 -33.10 13.71
CA GLU A 59 -37.00 -32.28 14.32
C GLU A 59 -37.24 -30.98 13.57
N LEU A 60 -36.28 -30.52 12.77
CA LEU A 60 -36.43 -29.34 11.91
C LEU A 60 -37.56 -29.51 10.88
N PHE A 61 -37.84 -30.74 10.43
CA PHE A 61 -38.93 -31.03 9.47
C PHE A 61 -40.32 -30.93 10.11
N TYR A 62 -40.39 -30.92 11.44
CA TYR A 62 -41.63 -30.82 12.21
C TYR A 62 -41.68 -29.52 13.01
N PHE A 63 -40.80 -28.57 12.70
CA PHE A 63 -40.70 -27.30 13.41
C PHE A 63 -41.92 -26.43 13.12
N ASP A 64 -42.67 -26.11 14.17
CA ASP A 64 -43.80 -25.18 14.11
C ASP A 64 -43.32 -23.77 14.49
N SER A 65 -43.28 -22.86 13.51
CA SER A 65 -42.86 -21.47 13.73
C SER A 65 -43.85 -20.66 14.55
N ASP A 66 -45.08 -21.16 14.72
CA ASP A 66 -46.18 -20.46 15.38
C ASP A 66 -46.34 -20.88 16.86
N ASP A 67 -45.42 -21.69 17.41
CA ASP A 67 -45.44 -22.09 18.83
C ASP A 67 -45.32 -20.85 19.75
N PRO A 68 -46.35 -20.57 20.59
CA PRO A 68 -46.36 -19.40 21.46
C PRO A 68 -45.30 -19.44 22.57
N ASN A 69 -44.63 -20.58 22.79
CA ASN A 69 -43.52 -20.71 23.75
C ASN A 69 -42.15 -20.36 23.13
N LEU A 70 -42.05 -20.20 21.81
CA LEU A 70 -40.87 -19.63 21.18
C LEU A 70 -40.92 -18.11 21.30
N ASN A 71 -39.90 -17.53 21.94
CA ASN A 71 -39.67 -16.09 21.85
C ASN A 71 -39.20 -15.78 20.42
N SER A 72 -40.16 -15.60 19.51
CA SER A 72 -39.97 -15.79 18.07
C SER A 72 -38.89 -14.87 17.51
N ALA A 73 -38.85 -13.61 17.91
CA ALA A 73 -37.86 -12.66 17.42
C ALA A 73 -36.43 -13.01 17.86
N THR A 74 -36.19 -13.34 19.13
CA THR A 74 -34.83 -13.58 19.64
C THR A 74 -34.21 -14.86 19.08
N ASN A 75 -35.03 -15.87 18.80
CA ASN A 75 -34.56 -17.16 18.30
C ASN A 75 -34.01 -17.07 16.87
N PHE A 76 -34.45 -16.09 16.07
CA PHE A 76 -33.91 -15.83 14.73
C PHE A 76 -32.86 -14.71 14.73
N LEU A 77 -33.03 -13.67 15.54
CA LEU A 77 -32.09 -12.52 15.58
C LEU A 77 -30.69 -12.93 16.05
N ILE A 78 -30.57 -13.83 17.03
CA ILE A 78 -29.26 -14.26 17.54
C ILE A 78 -28.45 -15.00 16.47
N PRO A 79 -28.96 -16.05 15.79
CA PRO A 79 -28.27 -16.69 14.67
C PRO A 79 -27.91 -15.73 13.54
N ILE A 80 -28.80 -14.81 13.17
CA ILE A 80 -28.52 -13.81 12.12
C ILE A 80 -27.36 -12.91 12.53
N ALA A 81 -27.35 -12.41 13.77
CA ALA A 81 -26.25 -11.60 14.28
C ALA A 81 -24.93 -12.38 14.29
N ILE A 82 -24.95 -13.65 14.73
CA ILE A 82 -23.78 -14.52 14.72
C ILE A 82 -23.27 -14.75 13.31
N PHE A 83 -24.17 -14.95 12.34
CA PHE A 83 -23.79 -15.10 10.94
C PHE A 83 -23.06 -13.86 10.42
N ILE A 84 -23.63 -12.66 10.64
CA ILE A 84 -23.06 -11.40 10.14
C ILE A 84 -21.71 -11.10 10.84
N PHE A 85 -21.70 -11.05 12.17
CA PHE A 85 -20.50 -10.71 12.93
C PHE A 85 -19.43 -11.80 12.86
N GLY A 86 -19.84 -13.07 12.83
CA GLY A 86 -18.93 -14.19 12.62
C GLY A 86 -18.22 -14.10 11.27
N SER A 87 -18.95 -13.78 10.20
CA SER A 87 -18.37 -13.69 8.85
C SER A 87 -17.30 -12.60 8.80
N ILE A 88 -17.62 -11.42 9.35
CA ILE A 88 -16.68 -10.31 9.46
C ILE A 88 -15.47 -10.70 10.31
N PHE A 89 -15.70 -11.28 11.50
CA PHE A 89 -14.63 -11.66 12.42
C PHE A 89 -13.65 -12.67 11.80
N ILE A 90 -14.16 -13.72 11.16
CA ILE A 90 -13.34 -14.75 10.53
C ILE A 90 -12.51 -14.15 9.39
N ASN A 91 -13.15 -13.39 8.49
CA ASN A 91 -12.46 -12.80 7.34
C ASN A 91 -11.38 -11.79 7.77
N ILE A 92 -11.62 -10.97 8.80
CA ILE A 92 -10.59 -10.08 9.36
C ILE A 92 -9.40 -10.87 9.91
N ASN A 93 -9.64 -11.99 10.61
CA ASN A 93 -8.55 -12.79 11.16
C ASN A 93 -7.72 -13.47 10.07
N PHE A 94 -8.34 -14.05 9.04
CA PHE A 94 -7.62 -14.64 7.91
C PHE A 94 -6.83 -13.59 7.13
N SER A 95 -7.43 -12.43 6.85
CA SER A 95 -6.75 -11.30 6.21
C SER A 95 -5.51 -10.86 7.00
N LYS A 96 -5.63 -10.72 8.33
CA LYS A 96 -4.49 -10.38 9.21
C LYS A 96 -3.40 -11.44 9.18
N ARG A 97 -3.73 -12.72 9.26
CA ARG A 97 -2.76 -13.82 9.21
C ARG A 97 -2.01 -13.86 7.88
N LEU A 98 -2.72 -13.68 6.77
CA LEU A 98 -2.11 -13.59 5.44
C LEU A 98 -1.15 -12.40 5.36
N GLU A 99 -1.55 -11.25 5.88
CA GLU A 99 -0.73 -10.05 5.93
C GLU A 99 0.53 -10.22 6.80
N GLU A 100 0.40 -10.87 7.96
CA GLU A 100 1.53 -11.21 8.82
C GLU A 100 2.50 -12.19 8.15
N LYS A 101 1.97 -13.17 7.41
CA LYS A 101 2.80 -14.10 6.63
C LYS A 101 3.60 -13.37 5.56
N ILE A 102 2.96 -12.50 4.77
CA ILE A 102 3.66 -11.69 3.75
C ILE A 102 4.76 -10.85 4.39
N LYS A 103 4.51 -10.23 5.55
CA LYS A 103 5.52 -9.43 6.24
C LYS A 103 6.73 -10.25 6.71
N LYS A 104 6.50 -11.50 7.13
CA LYS A 104 7.54 -12.35 7.73
C LYS A 104 8.33 -13.13 6.70
N GLU A 105 7.64 -13.63 5.68
CA GLU A 105 8.16 -14.62 4.72
C GLU A 105 8.20 -14.08 3.29
N GLY A 106 7.70 -12.87 3.06
CA GLY A 106 7.66 -12.25 1.75
C GLY A 106 9.04 -11.90 1.21
N VAL A 107 9.18 -12.05 -0.10
CA VAL A 107 10.38 -11.70 -0.87
C VAL A 107 10.11 -10.40 -1.61
N PHE A 108 11.05 -9.46 -1.52
CA PHE A 108 10.99 -8.21 -2.28
C PHE A 108 11.45 -8.45 -3.72
N ALA A 109 10.69 -7.94 -4.69
CA ALA A 109 11.06 -7.94 -6.10
C ALA A 109 10.53 -6.69 -6.80
N LYS A 110 10.97 -6.48 -8.04
CA LYS A 110 10.41 -5.47 -8.92
C LYS A 110 9.38 -6.13 -9.85
N ALA A 111 8.25 -5.47 -10.02
CA ALA A 111 7.25 -5.83 -11.01
C ALA A 111 7.00 -4.64 -11.93
N THR A 112 6.86 -4.91 -13.23
CA THR A 112 6.59 -3.88 -14.23
C THR A 112 5.09 -3.74 -14.40
N ILE A 113 4.60 -2.50 -14.45
CA ILE A 113 3.18 -2.23 -14.68
C ILE A 113 2.86 -2.41 -16.17
N ASP A 114 1.98 -3.37 -16.47
CA ASP A 114 1.52 -3.62 -17.84
C ASP A 114 0.36 -2.70 -18.21
N SER A 115 -0.59 -2.52 -17.28
CA SER A 115 -1.78 -1.70 -17.48
C SER A 115 -2.42 -1.28 -16.15
N GLY A 116 -3.29 -0.27 -16.21
CA GLY A 116 -4.11 0.15 -15.08
C GLY A 116 -5.54 0.43 -15.56
N PHE A 117 -6.51 0.09 -14.72
CA PHE A 117 -7.91 0.39 -14.96
C PHE A 117 -8.56 0.94 -13.70
N SER A 118 -9.50 1.86 -13.88
CA SER A 118 -10.30 2.42 -12.79
C SER A 118 -11.77 2.24 -13.08
N GLU A 119 -12.50 1.61 -12.17
CA GLU A 119 -13.93 1.42 -12.28
C GLU A 119 -14.65 2.31 -11.25
N THR A 120 -15.62 3.11 -11.68
CA THR A 120 -16.41 3.93 -10.75
C THR A 120 -17.82 3.39 -10.65
N THR A 121 -18.16 2.86 -9.48
CA THR A 121 -19.51 2.43 -9.14
C THR A 121 -20.28 3.61 -8.53
N GLN A 122 -21.38 3.99 -9.18
CA GLN A 122 -22.31 5.00 -8.68
C GLN A 122 -23.56 4.35 -8.09
N SER A 123 -23.92 4.76 -6.88
CA SER A 123 -25.20 4.51 -6.23
C SER A 123 -25.96 5.82 -6.04
N SER A 124 -27.25 5.75 -5.73
CA SER A 124 -28.11 6.92 -5.50
C SER A 124 -27.66 7.86 -4.36
N ARG A 125 -26.70 7.43 -3.52
CA ARG A 125 -26.18 8.21 -2.38
C ARG A 125 -24.65 8.30 -2.30
N SER A 126 -23.91 7.55 -3.10
CA SER A 126 -22.44 7.52 -3.04
C SER A 126 -21.82 7.06 -4.35
N SER A 127 -20.61 7.54 -4.64
CA SER A 127 -19.76 7.04 -5.70
C SER A 127 -18.50 6.46 -5.08
N TYR A 128 -18.05 5.32 -5.58
CA TYR A 128 -16.82 4.66 -5.15
C TYR A 128 -16.03 4.26 -6.40
N THR A 129 -14.72 4.52 -6.38
CA THR A 129 -13.83 4.24 -7.51
C THR A 129 -12.79 3.23 -7.08
N ASP A 130 -12.80 2.07 -7.73
CA ASP A 130 -11.80 1.03 -7.59
C ASP A 130 -10.67 1.25 -8.59
N HIS A 131 -9.44 1.11 -8.13
CA HIS A 131 -8.25 1.16 -8.98
C HIS A 131 -7.55 -0.19 -8.97
N THR A 132 -7.31 -0.72 -10.17
CA THR A 132 -6.64 -2.00 -10.39
C THR A 132 -5.41 -1.80 -11.25
N LEU A 133 -4.32 -2.51 -10.93
CA LEU A 133 -3.09 -2.56 -11.71
C LEU A 133 -2.82 -3.99 -12.16
N ALA A 134 -2.48 -4.17 -13.43
CA ALA A 134 -1.92 -5.41 -13.94
C ALA A 134 -0.39 -5.28 -13.99
N LEU A 135 0.31 -6.26 -13.43
CA LEU A 135 1.77 -6.25 -13.34
C LEU A 135 2.37 -7.55 -13.86
N THR A 136 3.59 -7.46 -14.36
CA THR A 136 4.45 -8.62 -14.63
C THR A 136 5.55 -8.69 -13.58
N LEU A 137 5.63 -9.82 -12.88
CA LEU A 137 6.77 -10.17 -12.04
C LEU A 137 7.60 -11.23 -12.76
N THR A 138 8.90 -11.00 -12.92
CA THR A 138 9.86 -12.04 -13.28
C THR A 138 10.58 -12.50 -12.03
N THR A 139 10.41 -13.75 -11.63
CA THR A 139 11.06 -14.33 -10.45
C THR A 139 12.52 -14.69 -10.73
N ASP A 140 13.30 -14.96 -9.67
CA ASP A 140 14.74 -15.27 -9.77
C ASP A 140 15.07 -16.47 -10.67
N ASP A 141 14.12 -17.38 -10.86
CA ASP A 141 14.19 -18.53 -11.77
C ASP A 141 13.74 -18.21 -13.21
N ASN A 142 13.61 -16.92 -13.55
CA ASN A 142 13.16 -16.39 -14.84
C ASN A 142 11.75 -16.84 -15.24
N VAL A 143 10.88 -17.10 -14.28
CA VAL A 143 9.46 -17.38 -14.54
C VAL A 143 8.67 -16.08 -14.49
N GLU A 144 7.87 -15.82 -15.53
CA GLU A 144 6.98 -14.67 -15.57
C GLU A 144 5.63 -15.01 -14.94
N HIS A 145 5.20 -14.16 -14.00
CA HIS A 145 3.90 -14.21 -13.35
C HIS A 145 3.13 -12.94 -13.69
N LYS A 146 1.92 -13.12 -14.25
CA LYS A 146 0.94 -12.04 -14.37
C LYS A 146 0.21 -11.88 -13.05
N LEU A 147 0.21 -10.66 -12.53
CA LEU A 147 -0.32 -10.29 -11.24
C LEU A 147 -1.41 -9.23 -11.42
N ILE A 148 -2.46 -9.30 -10.62
CA ILE A 148 -3.54 -8.31 -10.58
C ILE A 148 -3.59 -7.75 -9.16
N ALA A 149 -3.30 -6.45 -9.04
CA ALA A 149 -3.37 -5.73 -7.77
C ALA A 149 -4.69 -4.96 -7.73
N GLU A 150 -5.61 -5.45 -6.94
CA GLU A 150 -6.91 -4.83 -6.67
C GLU A 150 -6.81 -3.85 -5.49
N ASP A 151 -7.83 -3.00 -5.32
CA ASP A 151 -7.94 -2.04 -4.20
C ASP A 151 -6.75 -1.08 -4.04
N ILE A 152 -6.16 -0.63 -5.16
CA ILE A 152 -5.08 0.35 -5.12
C ILE A 152 -5.63 1.71 -4.70
N SER A 153 -4.98 2.37 -3.74
CA SER A 153 -5.39 3.71 -3.33
C SER A 153 -5.28 4.70 -4.50
N ALA A 154 -6.20 5.67 -4.59
CA ALA A 154 -6.15 6.70 -5.64
C ALA A 154 -4.81 7.46 -5.65
N GLU A 155 -4.22 7.66 -4.46
CA GLU A 155 -2.91 8.25 -4.31
C GLU A 155 -1.82 7.37 -4.95
N ALA A 156 -1.77 6.08 -4.63
CA ALA A 156 -0.81 5.15 -5.24
C ALA A 156 -1.01 5.06 -6.75
N TYR A 157 -2.26 4.96 -7.21
CA TYR A 157 -2.60 4.87 -8.64
C TYR A 157 -2.12 6.10 -9.42
N SER A 158 -2.20 7.30 -8.83
CA SER A 158 -1.75 8.54 -9.46
C SER A 158 -0.23 8.67 -9.63
N LYS A 159 0.55 7.91 -8.84
CA LYS A 159 2.02 7.93 -8.85
C LYS A 159 2.63 6.98 -9.87
N VAL A 160 1.83 6.05 -10.42
CA VAL A 160 2.33 4.97 -11.26
C VAL A 160 1.87 5.11 -12.70
N GLY A 161 2.63 4.51 -13.63
CA GLY A 161 2.33 4.52 -15.06
C GLY A 161 2.74 3.21 -15.71
N VAL A 162 2.22 2.96 -16.91
CA VAL A 162 2.57 1.78 -17.72
C VAL A 162 4.07 1.78 -18.04
N GLY A 163 4.70 0.62 -17.91
CA GLY A 163 6.13 0.41 -18.11
C GLY A 163 7.00 0.81 -16.90
N LEU A 164 6.39 1.29 -15.81
CA LEU A 164 7.13 1.61 -14.59
C LEU A 164 7.37 0.35 -13.76
N ASP A 165 8.60 0.18 -13.29
CA ASP A 165 8.94 -0.82 -12.28
C ASP A 165 8.57 -0.33 -10.89
N VAL A 166 7.76 -1.12 -10.20
CA VAL A 166 7.37 -0.89 -8.80
C VAL A 166 7.89 -2.00 -7.92
N ASP A 167 8.21 -1.65 -6.68
CA ASP A 167 8.59 -2.64 -5.69
C ASP A 167 7.34 -3.38 -5.21
N ILE A 168 7.44 -4.71 -5.12
CA ILE A 168 6.42 -5.57 -4.55
C ILE A 168 7.04 -6.47 -3.48
N ILE A 169 6.19 -6.96 -2.59
CA ILE A 169 6.52 -8.07 -1.69
C ILE A 169 5.54 -9.22 -1.97
N TYR A 170 6.06 -10.42 -2.20
CA TYR A 170 5.24 -11.59 -2.55
C TYR A 170 5.67 -12.85 -1.79
N LEU A 171 4.77 -13.83 -1.66
CA LEU A 171 5.12 -15.14 -1.11
C LEU A 171 5.71 -16.04 -2.20
N LYS A 172 6.93 -16.55 -1.97
CA LYS A 172 7.61 -17.42 -2.94
C LYS A 172 6.84 -18.69 -3.29
N GLU A 173 6.10 -19.25 -2.33
CA GLU A 173 5.24 -20.43 -2.53
C GLU A 173 4.04 -20.16 -3.45
N ASN A 174 3.57 -18.91 -3.52
CA ASN A 174 2.47 -18.49 -4.38
C ASN A 174 2.59 -16.99 -4.72
N PRO A 175 3.24 -16.63 -5.85
CA PRO A 175 3.46 -15.24 -6.24
C PRO A 175 2.21 -14.41 -6.47
N GLN A 176 1.03 -15.05 -6.62
CA GLN A 176 -0.26 -14.36 -6.68
C GLN A 176 -0.66 -13.72 -5.34
N ILE A 177 0.01 -14.10 -4.25
CA ILE A 177 -0.13 -13.45 -2.95
C ILE A 177 0.96 -12.40 -2.83
N PHE A 178 0.61 -11.15 -3.12
CA PHE A 178 1.56 -10.04 -3.13
C PHE A 178 0.94 -8.73 -2.64
N ARG A 179 1.81 -7.74 -2.39
CA ARG A 179 1.46 -6.35 -2.12
C ARG A 179 2.35 -5.43 -2.93
N VAL A 180 1.75 -4.42 -3.55
CA VAL A 180 2.46 -3.33 -4.23
C VAL A 180 2.91 -2.32 -3.19
N ILE A 181 4.17 -1.87 -3.29
CA ILE A 181 4.79 -0.94 -2.35
C ILE A 181 5.05 0.39 -3.08
N VAL A 182 4.07 1.28 -3.04
CA VAL A 182 4.07 2.55 -3.77
C VAL A 182 3.69 3.73 -2.87
N ASP A 183 2.65 3.57 -2.05
CA ASP A 183 2.21 4.61 -1.13
C ASP A 183 3.02 4.65 0.17
N ASP A 184 2.86 5.75 0.89
CA ASP A 184 3.59 6.01 2.12
C ASP A 184 3.25 4.97 3.20
N GLU A 185 2.01 4.48 3.23
CA GLU A 185 1.58 3.43 4.17
C GLU A 185 2.30 2.11 3.90
N SER A 186 2.29 1.60 2.67
CA SER A 186 2.99 0.37 2.31
C SER A 186 4.50 0.48 2.52
N ILE A 187 5.11 1.61 2.14
CA ILE A 187 6.54 1.86 2.35
C ILE A 187 6.88 1.81 3.85
N LYS A 188 6.11 2.50 4.69
CA LYS A 188 6.31 2.47 6.15
C LYS A 188 6.10 1.07 6.73
N LYS A 189 5.09 0.36 6.23
CA LYS A 189 4.67 -0.96 6.72
C LYS A 189 5.69 -2.06 6.39
N PHE A 190 6.26 -2.05 5.19
CA PHE A 190 7.13 -3.11 4.69
C PHE A 190 8.62 -2.76 4.64
N LYS A 191 8.97 -1.49 4.35
CA LYS A 191 10.37 -1.06 4.24
C LYS A 191 10.89 -0.33 5.48
N HIS A 192 10.01 0.06 6.40
CA HIS A 192 10.37 0.77 7.64
C HIS A 192 11.15 2.08 7.43
N ILE A 193 10.93 2.75 6.30
CA ILE A 193 11.48 4.07 6.01
C ILE A 193 10.37 5.13 5.97
N SER A 194 10.72 6.37 6.29
CA SER A 194 9.86 7.52 5.98
C SER A 194 9.93 7.78 4.48
N ASN A 195 8.79 7.99 3.81
CA ASN A 195 8.74 8.40 2.40
C ASN A 195 8.59 9.93 2.31
N ARG A 196 9.60 10.68 2.77
CA ARG A 196 9.49 12.14 2.91
C ARG A 196 10.12 12.89 1.73
N ASP A 197 9.87 14.19 1.67
CA ASP A 197 10.53 15.09 0.73
C ASP A 197 11.96 15.40 1.16
N ILE A 198 12.80 15.70 0.16
CA ILE A 198 14.19 16.11 0.37
C ILE A 198 14.22 17.53 0.94
N GLU A 199 14.91 17.70 2.06
CA GLU A 199 15.11 18.99 2.72
C GLU A 199 16.49 19.56 2.39
N PHE A 200 16.69 20.84 2.69
CA PHE A 200 17.97 21.52 2.50
C PHE A 200 19.16 20.80 3.17
N LYS A 201 18.98 20.33 4.41
CA LYS A 201 20.01 19.60 5.16
C LYS A 201 20.40 18.28 4.50
N ASP A 202 19.47 17.66 3.77
CA ASP A 202 19.76 16.44 3.03
C ASP A 202 20.68 16.76 1.84
N LEU A 203 20.43 17.85 1.10
CA LEU A 203 21.32 18.28 0.02
C LEU A 203 22.73 18.57 0.51
N GLU A 204 22.88 19.22 1.66
CA GLU A 204 24.19 19.46 2.30
C GLU A 204 24.93 18.16 2.61
N LYS A 205 24.20 17.10 2.96
CA LYS A 205 24.79 15.78 3.20
C LYS A 205 25.14 15.08 1.89
N LEU A 206 24.26 15.15 0.90
CA LEU A 206 24.39 14.44 -0.38
C LEU A 206 25.55 15.00 -1.22
N ILE A 207 25.76 16.32 -1.24
CA ILE A 207 26.85 16.95 -2.01
C ILE A 207 28.25 16.52 -1.50
N ALA A 208 28.35 16.11 -0.24
CA ALA A 208 29.60 15.61 0.35
C ALA A 208 29.91 14.14 -0.04
N LEU A 209 28.94 13.39 -0.58
CA LEU A 209 29.09 11.97 -0.90
C LEU A 209 29.65 11.78 -2.30
N LYS A 210 30.88 11.27 -2.40
CA LYS A 210 31.54 11.06 -3.70
C LYS A 210 31.32 9.68 -4.31
N GLU A 211 30.77 8.75 -3.55
CA GLU A 211 30.61 7.35 -3.95
C GLU A 211 29.14 7.05 -4.33
N PRO A 212 28.87 6.49 -5.52
CA PRO A 212 27.51 6.19 -5.97
C PRO A 212 26.72 5.31 -5.00
N ALA A 213 27.34 4.24 -4.49
CA ALA A 213 26.68 3.32 -3.56
C ALA A 213 26.31 3.96 -2.22
N LYS A 214 27.11 4.93 -1.74
CA LYS A 214 26.78 5.69 -0.52
C LYS A 214 25.66 6.68 -0.79
N LEU A 215 25.67 7.34 -1.96
CA LEU A 215 24.62 8.25 -2.38
C LEU A 215 23.27 7.53 -2.45
N GLU A 216 23.22 6.41 -3.17
CA GLU A 216 22.03 5.55 -3.27
C GLU A 216 21.50 5.14 -1.90
N LYS A 217 22.40 4.68 -1.00
CA LYS A 217 22.02 4.26 0.35
C LYS A 217 21.44 5.41 1.17
N GLU A 218 21.96 6.63 1.02
CA GLU A 218 21.42 7.79 1.72
C GLU A 218 20.08 8.24 1.13
N LEU A 219 19.93 8.22 -0.20
CA LEU A 219 18.67 8.52 -0.87
C LEU A 219 17.55 7.54 -0.47
N ASN A 220 17.85 6.24 -0.45
CA ASN A 220 16.91 5.20 -0.05
C ASN A 220 16.56 5.19 1.46
N LYS A 221 17.21 6.02 2.28
CA LYS A 221 16.76 6.30 3.66
C LYS A 221 15.71 7.42 3.71
N LEU A 222 15.69 8.31 2.71
CA LEU A 222 14.83 9.48 2.66
C LEU A 222 13.49 9.16 1.99
N SER A 223 13.53 8.40 0.91
CA SER A 223 12.36 7.95 0.15
C SER A 223 12.67 6.66 -0.62
N SER A 224 11.65 5.87 -0.90
CA SER A 224 11.80 4.65 -1.70
C SER A 224 11.84 4.98 -3.20
N GLY A 225 12.50 4.13 -4.00
CA GLY A 225 12.36 4.16 -5.46
C GLY A 225 13.49 4.87 -6.22
N TRP A 226 14.59 5.23 -5.55
CA TRP A 226 15.76 5.78 -6.22
C TRP A 226 16.48 4.70 -7.03
N GLN A 227 16.74 5.00 -8.30
CA GLN A 227 17.46 4.12 -9.20
C GLN A 227 18.61 4.88 -9.86
N PRO A 228 19.78 4.23 -10.05
CA PRO A 228 20.86 4.81 -10.83
C PRO A 228 20.36 5.13 -12.25
N HIS A 229 20.63 6.34 -12.72
CA HIS A 229 20.38 6.73 -14.10
C HIS A 229 21.72 6.98 -14.78
N GLN A 230 21.96 6.35 -15.93
CA GLN A 230 23.15 6.65 -16.71
C GLN A 230 22.93 7.99 -17.42
N SER A 231 23.76 8.98 -17.11
CA SER A 231 23.79 10.25 -17.82
C SER A 231 25.01 10.29 -18.72
N ASP A 232 24.88 10.91 -19.89
CA ASP A 232 26.00 11.18 -20.80
C ASP A 232 27.04 12.14 -20.19
N ASN A 233 26.67 12.86 -19.12
CA ASN A 233 27.55 13.79 -18.42
C ASN A 233 28.42 13.08 -17.37
N PRO A 234 29.67 13.54 -17.14
CA PRO A 234 30.50 13.04 -16.05
C PRO A 234 29.83 13.38 -14.72
N GLY A 235 29.19 12.39 -14.09
CA GLY A 235 28.48 12.56 -12.84
C GLY A 235 27.71 11.33 -12.42
N ILE A 236 27.20 11.37 -11.20
CA ILE A 236 26.37 10.32 -10.62
C ILE A 236 24.93 10.83 -10.65
N SER A 237 24.04 10.15 -11.37
CA SER A 237 22.61 10.50 -11.41
C SER A 237 21.75 9.41 -10.81
N PHE A 238 20.73 9.84 -10.09
CA PHE A 238 19.66 9.01 -9.57
C PHE A 238 18.31 9.63 -9.90
N VAL A 239 17.34 8.79 -10.23
CA VAL A 239 15.96 9.20 -10.49
C VAL A 239 15.02 8.43 -9.58
N ASN A 240 13.97 9.11 -9.13
CA ASN A 240 12.85 8.52 -8.42
C ASN A 240 11.58 8.84 -9.20
N LEU A 241 11.20 7.91 -10.08
CA LEU A 241 10.07 8.09 -10.98
C LEU A 241 8.72 8.14 -10.22
N LEU A 242 8.61 7.44 -9.08
CA LEU A 242 7.42 7.44 -8.24
C LEU A 242 7.16 8.81 -7.61
N LYS A 243 8.23 9.53 -7.25
CA LYS A 243 8.16 10.89 -6.69
C LYS A 243 8.38 11.99 -7.71
N LYS A 244 8.69 11.64 -8.97
CA LYS A 244 9.12 12.58 -10.03
C LYS A 244 10.29 13.47 -9.57
N GLU A 245 11.26 12.86 -8.90
CA GLU A 245 12.47 13.51 -8.40
C GLU A 245 13.70 13.02 -9.16
N ALA A 246 14.70 13.89 -9.30
CA ALA A 246 16.00 13.52 -9.85
C ALA A 246 17.12 14.24 -9.11
N ILE A 247 18.24 13.55 -8.92
CA ILE A 247 19.47 14.10 -8.37
C ILE A 247 20.61 13.81 -9.34
N PHE A 248 21.40 14.83 -9.61
CA PHE A 248 22.65 14.71 -10.35
C PHE A 248 23.78 15.31 -9.53
N LEU A 249 24.87 14.56 -9.36
CA LEU A 249 26.06 15.00 -8.63
C LEU A 249 27.29 14.91 -9.54
N ASN A 250 27.87 16.06 -9.83
CA ASN A 250 29.19 16.16 -10.42
C ASN A 250 30.23 16.29 -9.30
N THR A 251 30.98 15.21 -9.07
CA THR A 251 31.97 15.11 -7.99
C THR A 251 33.26 15.90 -8.27
N THR A 252 33.53 16.24 -9.53
CA THR A 252 34.71 17.02 -9.95
C THR A 252 34.52 18.49 -9.63
N ASP A 253 33.36 19.05 -9.98
CA ASP A 253 33.06 20.47 -9.84
C ASP A 253 32.36 20.81 -8.52
N GLY A 254 32.02 19.81 -7.71
CA GLY A 254 31.30 19.97 -6.45
C GLY A 254 29.91 20.55 -6.67
N ILE A 255 29.21 20.10 -7.72
CA ILE A 255 27.88 20.57 -8.11
C ILE A 255 26.86 19.47 -7.89
N LEU A 256 25.84 19.75 -7.08
CA LEU A 256 24.65 18.93 -6.92
C LEU A 256 23.46 19.65 -7.55
N MET A 257 22.72 18.94 -8.39
CA MET A 257 21.44 19.38 -8.92
C MET A 257 20.35 18.47 -8.37
N TYR A 258 19.31 19.07 -7.82
CA TYR A 258 18.08 18.43 -7.40
C TYR A 258 16.92 18.99 -8.22
N MET A 259 16.08 18.12 -8.74
CA MET A 259 14.89 18.47 -9.50
C MET A 259 13.70 17.71 -8.93
N HIS A 260 12.58 18.39 -8.75
CA HIS A 260 11.32 17.75 -8.38
C HIS A 260 10.14 18.39 -9.10
N ASP A 261 9.18 17.55 -9.51
CA ASP A 261 7.91 17.98 -10.10
C ASP A 261 6.78 17.73 -9.10
N GLN A 262 6.23 18.81 -8.55
CA GLN A 262 5.15 18.74 -7.58
C GLN A 262 3.84 19.23 -8.17
N ASN A 263 2.76 18.50 -7.88
CA ASN A 263 1.40 18.89 -8.22
C ASN A 263 0.82 19.94 -7.23
N ASN A 264 1.59 20.36 -6.21
CA ASN A 264 1.15 21.29 -5.19
C ASN A 264 2.12 22.49 -5.06
N ILE A 265 1.59 23.70 -5.16
CA ILE A 265 2.36 24.96 -5.17
C ILE A 265 2.88 25.32 -3.76
N THR A 266 2.31 24.73 -2.71
CA THR A 266 2.60 25.10 -1.31
C THR A 266 3.79 24.38 -0.69
N SER A 267 4.24 23.26 -1.26
CA SER A 267 5.33 22.41 -0.74
C SER A 267 6.70 22.72 -1.37
N ARG A 268 7.01 24.02 -1.50
CA ARG A 268 8.26 24.46 -2.15
C ARG A 268 9.47 24.05 -1.34
N PHE A 269 10.57 23.74 -2.03
CA PHE A 269 11.87 23.56 -1.40
C PHE A 269 12.31 24.86 -0.70
N GLU A 270 12.53 24.79 0.61
CA GLU A 270 12.91 25.94 1.43
C GLU A 270 14.37 25.88 1.89
N ILE A 271 15.06 27.02 1.78
CA ILE A 271 16.39 27.23 2.34
C ILE A 271 16.21 28.02 3.64
N PRO A 272 16.77 27.58 4.79
CA PRO A 272 16.62 28.28 6.06
C PRO A 272 17.15 29.72 5.97
N LYS A 273 16.32 30.71 6.31
CA LYS A 273 16.62 32.14 6.11
C LYS A 273 17.87 32.60 6.85
N GLU A 274 18.11 32.03 8.03
CA GLU A 274 19.27 32.30 8.87
C GLU A 274 20.61 31.86 8.25
N ARG A 275 20.58 31.02 7.21
CA ARG A 275 21.79 30.56 6.50
C ARG A 275 22.16 31.46 5.32
N ILE A 276 21.22 32.29 4.85
CA ILE A 276 21.37 33.10 3.64
C ILE A 276 22.20 34.35 3.98
N LEU A 277 23.38 34.46 3.39
CA LEU A 277 24.23 35.66 3.51
C LEU A 277 23.81 36.73 2.50
N LYS A 278 23.39 36.32 1.31
CA LYS A 278 22.94 37.21 0.25
C LYS A 278 21.92 36.51 -0.64
N GLU A 279 20.88 37.24 -1.02
CA GLU A 279 19.86 36.80 -1.98
C GLU A 279 19.91 37.71 -3.21
N LEU A 280 19.90 37.10 -4.39
CA LEU A 280 19.90 37.76 -5.69
C LEU A 280 18.75 37.18 -6.51
N SER A 281 17.67 37.93 -6.67
CA SER A 281 16.52 37.55 -7.47
C SER A 281 16.64 38.13 -8.89
N ASP A 282 16.64 37.27 -9.90
CA ASP A 282 16.34 37.62 -11.29
C ASP A 282 14.96 37.04 -11.64
N SER A 283 14.30 37.61 -12.65
CA SER A 283 12.92 37.36 -13.09
C SER A 283 12.45 35.89 -13.14
N ALA A 284 13.36 34.93 -13.36
CA ALA A 284 13.04 33.49 -13.38
C ALA A 284 13.93 32.63 -12.46
N THR A 285 14.85 33.22 -11.70
CA THR A 285 15.86 32.49 -10.93
C THR A 285 16.23 33.24 -9.67
N VAL A 286 16.21 32.55 -8.53
CA VAL A 286 16.70 33.11 -7.26
C VAL A 286 18.02 32.44 -6.90
N SER A 287 19.06 33.25 -6.72
CA SER A 287 20.37 32.80 -6.28
C SER A 287 20.62 33.19 -4.83
N TYR A 288 21.13 32.24 -4.04
CA TYR A 288 21.45 32.39 -2.64
C TYR A 288 22.94 32.13 -2.43
N GLU A 289 23.60 33.06 -1.75
CA GLU A 289 24.95 32.87 -1.24
C GLU A 289 24.88 32.48 0.23
N LEU A 290 25.49 31.34 0.57
CA LEU A 290 25.62 30.83 1.94
C LEU A 290 27.11 30.77 2.31
N ASP A 291 27.43 30.42 3.55
CA ASP A 291 28.82 30.32 4.04
C ASP A 291 29.68 29.37 3.20
N LYS A 292 29.16 28.17 2.90
CA LYS A 292 29.89 27.11 2.19
C LYS A 292 29.43 26.87 0.75
N TYR A 293 28.28 27.44 0.36
CA TYR A 293 27.60 27.07 -0.87
C TYR A 293 27.08 28.28 -1.63
N PHE A 294 27.00 28.13 -2.94
CA PHE A 294 26.14 28.93 -3.82
C PHE A 294 24.97 28.06 -4.27
N ILE A 295 23.75 28.58 -4.15
CA ILE A 295 22.53 27.86 -4.53
C ILE A 295 21.74 28.67 -5.53
N GLN A 296 21.36 28.04 -6.63
CA GLN A 296 20.48 28.63 -7.64
C GLN A 296 19.17 27.83 -7.67
N LYS A 297 18.05 28.51 -7.44
CA LYS A 297 16.70 27.96 -7.51
C LYS A 297 15.98 28.51 -8.73
N GLN A 298 15.48 27.62 -9.58
CA GLN A 298 14.63 27.93 -10.71
C GLN A 298 13.28 27.24 -10.53
N THR A 299 12.19 27.95 -10.79
CA THR A 299 10.83 27.43 -10.67
C THR A 299 10.12 27.61 -11.99
N GLU A 300 9.63 26.53 -12.58
CA GLU A 300 8.85 26.54 -13.81
C GLU A 300 7.45 26.00 -13.53
N SER A 301 6.43 26.75 -13.89
CA SER A 301 5.04 26.28 -13.85
C SER A 301 4.68 25.63 -15.18
N LYS A 302 4.20 24.40 -15.14
CA LYS A 302 3.64 23.70 -16.32
C LYS A 302 2.14 23.50 -16.15
N VAL A 303 1.42 23.66 -17.25
CA VAL A 303 0.02 23.25 -17.38
C VAL A 303 0.03 21.91 -18.12
N GLY A 304 -0.34 20.84 -17.42
CA GLY A 304 -0.45 19.50 -18.02
C GLY A 304 -1.68 19.39 -18.93
N GLU A 305 -1.71 18.35 -19.76
CA GLU A 305 -2.80 18.06 -20.72
C GLU A 305 -4.17 17.88 -20.04
N SER A 306 -4.20 17.59 -18.73
CA SER A 306 -5.40 17.39 -17.91
C SER A 306 -5.85 18.63 -17.11
N ASN A 307 -5.38 19.84 -17.44
CA ASN A 307 -5.56 21.07 -16.63
C ASN A 307 -4.97 20.97 -15.21
N GLN A 308 -4.09 20.00 -14.95
CA GLN A 308 -3.33 19.93 -13.71
C GLN A 308 -2.14 20.89 -13.80
N PHE A 309 -2.04 21.82 -12.85
CA PHE A 309 -0.87 22.68 -12.67
C PHE A 309 0.21 21.88 -11.94
N SER A 310 1.40 21.78 -12.53
CA SER A 310 2.57 21.25 -11.85
C SER A 310 3.66 22.32 -11.78
N VAL A 311 4.47 22.22 -10.73
CA VAL A 311 5.59 23.12 -10.48
C VAL A 311 6.85 22.27 -10.49
N ILE A 312 7.71 22.55 -11.46
CA ILE A 312 9.05 21.97 -11.51
C ILE A 312 9.97 22.93 -10.79
N GLU A 313 10.55 22.47 -9.70
CA GLU A 313 11.62 23.19 -9.02
C GLU A 313 12.96 22.52 -9.29
N LYS A 314 13.92 23.33 -9.70
CA LYS A 314 15.31 22.94 -9.94
C LYS A 314 16.20 23.70 -8.99
N VAL A 315 16.95 22.98 -8.18
CA VAL A 315 17.89 23.49 -7.18
C VAL A 315 19.29 23.05 -7.56
N ILE A 316 20.17 23.99 -7.85
CA ILE A 316 21.59 23.74 -8.11
C ILE A 316 22.38 24.24 -6.91
N MET A 317 23.07 23.35 -6.21
CA MET A 317 23.98 23.64 -5.10
C MET A 317 25.42 23.44 -5.57
N ARG A 318 26.29 24.41 -5.29
CA ARG A 318 27.72 24.35 -5.62
C ARG A 318 28.56 24.68 -4.39
N THR A 319 29.60 23.91 -4.14
CA THR A 319 30.60 24.23 -3.11
C THR A 319 31.44 25.44 -3.49
N LYS A 320 31.75 26.31 -2.51
CA LYS A 320 32.64 27.47 -2.70
C LYS A 320 34.10 27.08 -2.93
#